data_AF-A0A7W0A6V4-F1
#
_entry.id   AF-A0A7W0A6V4-F1
#
_cell.length_a   1.000
_cell.length_b   1.000
_cell.length_c   1.000
_cell.angle_alpha   90.00
_cell.angle_beta   90.00
_cell.angle_gamma   90.00
#
_symmetry.space_group_name_H-M   'P 1'
#
loop_
_entity.id
_entity.type
_entity.pdbx_description
1 polymer ?
#
loop_
_entity_poly.entity_id
_entity_poly.type
_entity_poly.pdbx_seq_one_letter_code
_entity_poly.pdbx_strand_id
1 'polypeptide(L)' 'AHTDDGYMDVDEAAAFLACTPGRLYALKSANRIPHRKDGSRLLFRRDELHAWIEAGGGCRP' A
#
# COMPACT_ATOMS: atom_id res chain seq x y z
N ALA A 1 20.84 2.53 14.47
CA ALA A 1 19.38 2.63 14.29
C ALA A 1 19.13 2.86 12.81
N HIS A 2 18.70 1.83 12.08
CA HIS A 2 18.31 2.00 10.68
C HIS A 2 16.91 2.62 10.72
N THR A 3 16.82 3.93 10.52
CA THR A 3 15.53 4.57 10.28
C THR A 3 15.08 4.08 8.91
N ASP A 4 14.34 2.97 8.92
CA ASP A 4 13.54 2.51 7.80
C ASP A 4 12.63 3.68 7.42
N ASP A 5 13.04 4.45 6.42
CA ASP A 5 12.21 5.48 5.80
C ASP A 5 11.14 4.72 4.99
N GLY A 6 10.23 4.07 5.72
CA GLY A 6 9.41 2.94 5.31
C GLY A 6 8.26 3.29 4.38
N TYR A 7 8.51 4.16 3.41
CA TYR A 7 7.59 4.56 2.37
C TYR A 7 7.93 3.84 1.05
N MET A 8 6.95 3.13 0.52
CA MET A 8 7.00 2.34 -0.70
C MET A 8 6.19 3.06 -1.78
N ASP A 9 6.61 2.98 -3.05
CA ASP A 9 5.80 3.44 -4.18
C ASP A 9 4.69 2.41 -4.51
N VAL A 10 3.82 2.74 -5.47
CA VAL A 10 2.78 1.86 -6.02
C VAL A 10 3.38 0.52 -6.47
N ASP A 11 4.52 0.53 -7.16
CA ASP A 11 5.12 -0.70 -7.68
C ASP A 11 5.61 -1.62 -6.55
N GLU A 12 6.32 -1.05 -5.59
CA GLU A 12 6.82 -1.74 -4.40
C GLU A 12 5.68 -2.29 -3.54
N ALA A 13 4.61 -1.52 -3.33
CA ALA A 13 3.44 -1.95 -2.59
C ALA A 13 2.67 -3.06 -3.33
N ALA A 14 2.61 -3.01 -4.66
CA ALA A 14 1.99 -4.06 -5.47
C ALA A 14 2.79 -5.37 -5.39
N ALA A 15 4.12 -5.28 -5.47
CA ALA A 15 5.02 -6.42 -5.26
C ALA A 15 4.89 -7.00 -3.85
N PHE A 16 4.80 -6.14 -2.82
CA PHE A 16 4.61 -6.55 -1.43
C PHE A 16 3.30 -7.31 -1.21
N LEU A 17 2.22 -6.88 -1.87
CA LEU A 17 0.91 -7.52 -1.85
C LEU A 17 0.80 -8.73 -2.79
N ALA A 18 1.87 -9.06 -3.53
CA ALA A 18 1.86 -10.04 -4.61
C ALA A 18 0.67 -9.83 -5.58
N CYS A 19 0.34 -8.56 -5.86
CA CYS A 19 -0.79 -8.15 -6.67
C CYS A 19 -0.33 -7.31 -7.86
N THR A 20 -1.19 -7.19 -8.88
CA THR A 20 -0.91 -6.29 -10.01
C THR A 20 -1.07 -4.83 -9.58
N PRO A 21 -0.28 -3.89 -10.15
CA PRO A 21 -0.42 -2.46 -9.86
C PRO A 21 -1.83 -1.94 -10.16
N GLY A 22 -2.51 -2.51 -11.17
CA GLY A 22 -3.92 -2.20 -11.46
C GLY A 22 -4.86 -2.50 -10.29
N ARG A 23 -4.65 -3.59 -9.55
CA ARG A 23 -5.42 -3.89 -8.34
C ARG A 23 -5.10 -2.91 -7.22
N LEU A 24 -3.85 -2.49 -7.10
CA LEU A 24 -3.47 -1.47 -6.13
C LEU A 24 -4.17 -0.13 -6.42
N TYR A 25 -4.23 0.30 -7.69
CA TYR A 25 -5.00 1.47 -8.10
C TYR A 25 -6.50 1.31 -7.84
N ALA A 26 -7.08 0.12 -8.05
CA ALA A 26 -8.48 -0.15 -7.73
C ALA A 26 -8.76 -0.04 -6.22
N LEU A 27 -7.90 -0.62 -5.38
CA LEU A 27 -7.98 -0.52 -3.92
C LEU A 27 -7.82 0.94 -3.44
N LYS A 28 -6.90 1.68 -4.04
CA LYS A 28 -6.70 3.11 -3.78
C LYS A 28 -7.91 3.93 -4.18
N SER A 29 -8.48 3.67 -5.36
CA SER A 29 -9.68 4.36 -5.86
C SER A 29 -10.90 4.07 -4.97
N ALA A 30 -11.03 2.84 -4.48
CA ALA A 30 -12.03 2.45 -3.50
C ALA A 30 -11.74 2.95 -2.07
N ASN A 31 -10.64 3.68 -1.87
CA ASN A 31 -10.15 4.14 -0.57
C ASN A 31 -10.06 3.02 0.49
N ARG A 32 -9.76 1.80 0.04
CA ARG A 32 -9.67 0.62 0.90
C ARG A 32 -8.27 0.40 1.45
N ILE A 33 -7.23 0.99 0.86
CA ILE A 33 -5.82 0.82 1.25
C ILE A 33 -5.25 2.11 1.85
N PRO A 34 -4.49 2.03 2.95
CA PRO A 34 -3.82 3.20 3.52
C PRO A 34 -2.76 3.72 2.54
N HIS A 35 -2.93 4.96 2.11
CA HIS A 35 -2.01 5.63 1.20
C HIS A 35 -1.79 7.08 1.64
N ARG A 36 -0.60 7.59 1.36
CA ARG A 36 -0.21 8.98 1.59
C ARG A 36 0.05 9.63 0.25
N LYS A 37 -0.49 10.83 0.06
CA LYS A 37 -0.23 11.64 -1.12
C LYS A 37 0.83 12.66 -0.76
N ASP A 38 2.02 12.49 -1.32
CA ASP A 38 3.10 13.47 -1.23
C ASP A 38 3.22 14.19 -2.58
N GLY A 39 2.64 15.39 -2.67
CA GLY A 39 2.56 16.13 -3.92
C GLY A 39 1.86 15.35 -5.03
N SER A 40 2.63 14.91 -6.04
CA SER A 40 2.16 14.11 -7.18
C SER A 40 2.40 12.59 -7.02
N ARG A 41 3.10 12.16 -5.97
CA ARG A 41 3.45 10.75 -5.74
C ARG A 41 2.52 10.12 -4.72
N LEU A 42 2.30 8.81 -4.89
CA LEU A 42 1.63 7.99 -3.89
C LEU A 42 2.67 7.20 -3.11
N LEU A 43 2.63 7.35 -1.80
CA LEU A 43 3.52 6.67 -0.88
C LEU A 43 2.70 5.77 0.04
N PHE A 44 3.20 4.57 0.27
CA PHE A 44 2.59 3.56 1.12
C PHE A 44 3.54 3.25 2.26
N ARG A 45 3.09 3.43 3.50
CA ARG A 45 3.94 3.06 4.62
C ARG A 45 3.90 1.55 4.82
N ARG A 46 5.06 0.89 4.90
CA ARG A 46 5.16 -0.57 5.06
C ARG A 46 4.39 -1.06 6.28
N ASP A 47 4.52 -0.37 7.41
CA ASP A 47 3.85 -0.70 8.66
C ASP A 47 2.32 -0.57 8.58
N GLU A 48 1.81 0.50 7.95
CA GLU A 48 0.35 0.65 7.74
C GLU A 48 -0.17 -0.41 6.76
N LEU A 49 0.62 -0.71 5.73
CA LEU A 49 0.28 -1.74 4.75
C LEU A 49 0.25 -3.13 5.38
N HIS A 50 1.19 -3.44 6.28
CA HIS A 50 1.21 -4.68 7.06
C HIS A 50 -0.03 -4.79 7.94
N ALA A 51 -0.31 -3.79 8.77
CA ALA A 51 -1.49 -3.76 9.63
C ALA A 51 -2.80 -3.90 8.82
N TRP A 52 -2.84 -3.32 7.63
CA TRP A 52 -3.98 -3.45 6.72
C TRP A 52 -4.16 -4.88 6.18
N ILE A 53 -3.06 -5.58 5.85
CA ILE A 53 -3.11 -6.99 5.46
C ILE A 53 -3.62 -7.84 6.63
N GLU A 54 -3.09 -7.61 7.84
CA GLU A 54 -3.52 -8.31 9.06
C GLU A 54 -4.99 -8.06 9.39
N ALA A 55 -5.51 -6.86 9.10
CA ALA A 55 -6.92 -6.53 9.24
C ALA A 55 -7.83 -7.17 8.17
N GLY A 56 -7.27 -7.92 7.21
CA GLY A 56 -8.02 -8.62 6.17
C GLY A 56 -8.32 -7.78 4.92
N GLY A 57 -7.65 -6.65 4.73
CA GLY A 57 -7.89 -5.76 3.59
C GLY A 57 -7.64 -6.38 2.21
N GLY A 58 -6.80 -7.43 2.14
CA GLY A 58 -6.54 -8.21 0.93
C GLY A 58 -7.62 -9.25 0.58
N CYS A 59 -8.49 -9.59 1.53
CA CYS A 59 -9.56 -10.56 1.31
C CYS A 59 -10.61 -9.99 0.36
N ARG A 60 -10.75 -10.65 -0.79
CA ARG A 60 -11.88 -10.46 -1.69
C ARG A 60 -13.13 -10.95 -0.93
N PRO A 61 -14.21 -10.15 -0.81
CA PRO A 61 -15.48 -10.69 -0.34
C PRO A 61 -16.00 -11.77 -1.30
#